data_AF-A0AAW0Y917-F1
#
_entry.id   AF-A0AAW0Y917-F1
#
_cell.length_a   1.000
_cell.length_b   1.000
_cell.length_c   1.000
_cell.angle_alpha   90.00
_cell.angle_beta   90.00
_cell.angle_gamma   90.00
#
_symmetry.space_group_name_H-M   'P 1'
#
loop_
_entity.id
_entity.type
_entity.pdbx_description
1 polymer ?
#
loop_
_entity_poly.entity_id
_entity_poly.type
_entity_poly.pdbx_seq_one_letter_code
_entity_poly.pdbx_strand_id
1 'polypeptide(L)'
;IGRGMVAFVCFLDMASEETVRKLTKHLTNVRLSENDAGRRVSVCDLQGDILIIPQASLGGRLRGKSMQYHMNVDKVLGKALYQKFCQSVRTAVEEVSSGNVKCGVYGARQILSTDTNGPFTHIIDV
;
A
#
# COMPACT_ATOMS: atom_id res chain seq x y z
N ILE A 1 -11.42 7.62 -2.70
CA ILE A 1 -12.06 6.29 -2.77
C ILE A 1 -13.23 6.27 -1.78
N GLY A 2 -14.10 5.27 -1.82
CA GLY A 2 -15.11 5.03 -0.78
C GLY A 2 -14.51 4.35 0.45
N ARG A 3 -15.34 3.62 1.21
CA ARG A 3 -14.91 2.80 2.36
C ARG A 3 -13.88 1.78 1.91
N GLY A 4 -12.75 1.69 2.62
CA GLY A 4 -11.65 0.86 2.17
C GLY A 4 -10.34 1.08 2.90
N MET A 5 -9.24 0.80 2.22
CA MET A 5 -7.88 0.85 2.76
C MET A 5 -7.01 1.82 1.97
N VAL A 6 -6.20 2.62 2.68
CA VAL A 6 -5.11 3.40 2.09
C VAL A 6 -3.79 2.69 2.40
N ALA A 7 -3.03 2.35 1.37
CA ALA A 7 -1.75 1.67 1.47
C ALA A 7 -0.61 2.59 1.01
N PHE A 8 0.20 3.06 1.95
CA PHE A 8 1.45 3.76 1.65
C PHE A 8 2.56 2.74 1.44
N VAL A 9 3.24 2.79 0.30
CA VAL A 9 4.21 1.75 -0.07
C VAL A 9 5.59 2.36 -0.35
N CYS A 10 6.61 1.71 0.21
CA CYS A 10 8.01 2.00 -0.03
C CYS A 10 8.74 0.71 -0.34
N PHE A 11 9.58 0.73 -1.37
CA PHE A 11 10.47 -0.38 -1.69
C PHE A 11 11.87 -0.02 -1.21
N LEU A 12 12.45 -0.92 -0.42
CA LEU A 12 13.82 -0.79 0.08
C LEU A 12 14.78 -1.62 -0.78
N ASP A 13 16.07 -1.37 -0.59
CA ASP A 13 17.14 -2.10 -1.24
C ASP A 13 16.92 -3.62 -1.10
N MET A 14 17.25 -4.37 -2.15
CA MET A 14 16.91 -5.79 -2.33
C MET A 14 15.43 -6.13 -2.62
N ALA A 15 14.52 -5.16 -2.70
CA ALA A 15 13.14 -5.43 -3.13
C ALA A 15 13.12 -6.01 -4.55
N SER A 16 12.30 -7.03 -4.74
CA SER A 16 12.20 -7.79 -5.99
C SER A 16 10.74 -8.07 -6.36
N GLU A 17 10.53 -8.79 -7.46
CA GLU A 17 9.19 -9.27 -7.81
C GLU A 17 8.60 -10.20 -6.74
N GLU A 18 9.43 -10.93 -6.00
CA GLU A 18 8.96 -11.73 -4.88
C GLU A 18 8.38 -10.85 -3.76
N THR A 19 9.02 -9.71 -3.47
CA THR A 19 8.52 -8.71 -2.51
C THR A 19 7.14 -8.22 -2.95
N VAL A 20 6.96 -7.90 -4.24
CA VAL A 20 5.67 -7.48 -4.81
C VAL A 20 4.60 -8.55 -4.63
N ARG A 21 4.93 -9.83 -4.89
CA ARG A 21 4.00 -10.95 -4.71
C ARG A 21 3.57 -11.10 -3.24
N LYS A 22 4.51 -11.03 -2.30
CA LYS A 22 4.21 -11.12 -0.86
C LYS A 22 3.36 -9.94 -0.39
N LEU A 23 3.73 -8.71 -0.75
CA LEU A 23 2.96 -7.51 -0.42
C LEU A 23 1.53 -7.58 -0.97
N THR A 24 1.37 -8.05 -2.21
CA THR A 24 0.03 -8.21 -2.84
C THR A 24 -0.81 -9.15 -2.00
N LYS A 25 -0.26 -10.32 -1.64
CA LYS A 25 -0.95 -11.29 -0.79
C LYS A 25 -1.30 -10.73 0.59
N HIS A 26 -0.38 -10.02 1.24
CA HIS A 26 -0.64 -9.42 2.54
C HIS A 26 -1.74 -8.36 2.45
N LEU A 27 -1.64 -7.42 1.51
CA LEU A 27 -2.61 -6.34 1.36
C LEU A 27 -4.03 -6.87 1.13
N THR A 28 -4.20 -7.89 0.29
CA THR A 28 -5.53 -8.41 -0.05
C THR A 28 -6.12 -9.34 1.01
N ASN A 29 -5.31 -9.95 1.88
CA ASN A 29 -5.77 -10.95 2.85
C ASN A 29 -5.71 -10.51 4.31
N VAL A 30 -4.95 -9.46 4.65
CA VAL A 30 -4.80 -9.03 6.04
C VAL A 30 -6.12 -8.53 6.61
N ARG A 31 -6.48 -9.01 7.80
CA ARG A 31 -7.78 -8.73 8.43
C ARG A 31 -7.76 -7.45 9.26
N LEU A 32 -7.65 -6.30 8.59
CA LEU A 32 -7.61 -4.98 9.24
C LEU A 32 -8.91 -4.19 9.11
N SER A 33 -9.75 -4.56 8.15
CA SER A 33 -11.04 -3.92 7.91
C SER A 33 -12.08 -4.40 8.92
N GLU A 34 -12.95 -3.51 9.39
CA GLU A 34 -14.07 -3.88 10.27
C GLU A 34 -15.35 -3.91 9.45
N ASN A 35 -16.09 -5.02 9.49
CA ASN A 35 -17.41 -5.14 8.87
C ASN A 35 -18.52 -4.61 9.80
N ASP A 36 -19.76 -4.62 9.32
CA ASP A 36 -20.89 -4.04 10.07
C ASP A 36 -21.24 -4.83 11.36
N ALA A 37 -20.70 -6.03 11.53
CA ALA A 37 -20.82 -6.82 12.75
C ALA A 37 -19.63 -6.62 13.72
N GLY A 38 -18.75 -5.65 13.46
CA GLY A 38 -17.56 -5.38 14.27
C GLY A 38 -16.44 -6.42 14.13
N ARG A 39 -16.54 -7.35 13.17
CA ARG A 39 -15.53 -8.40 12.95
C ARG A 39 -14.43 -7.90 12.02
N ARG A 40 -13.19 -8.27 12.36
CA ARG A 40 -12.02 -8.02 11.51
C ARG A 40 -12.01 -8.96 10.31
N VAL A 41 -11.99 -8.39 9.11
CA VAL A 41 -12.01 -9.07 7.81
C VAL A 41 -11.00 -8.42 6.87
N SER A 42 -10.69 -9.06 5.74
CA SER A 42 -9.84 -8.43 4.73
C SER A 42 -10.55 -7.26 4.04
N VAL A 43 -9.80 -6.41 3.34
CA VAL A 43 -10.42 -5.35 2.51
C VAL A 43 -11.24 -5.95 1.36
N CYS A 44 -10.83 -7.10 0.82
CA CYS A 44 -11.57 -7.82 -0.21
C CYS A 44 -12.88 -8.40 0.33
N ASP A 45 -12.87 -9.03 1.52
CA ASP A 45 -14.08 -9.54 2.17
C ASP A 45 -15.07 -8.43 2.52
N LEU A 46 -14.55 -7.23 2.83
CA LEU A 46 -15.35 -6.04 3.07
C LEU A 46 -16.00 -5.50 1.76
N GLN A 47 -15.53 -5.92 0.60
CA GLN A 47 -15.82 -5.28 -0.69
C GLN A 47 -15.39 -3.80 -0.70
N GLY A 48 -14.29 -3.50 -0.01
CA GLY A 48 -13.78 -2.14 0.17
C GLY A 48 -12.83 -1.72 -0.95
N ASP A 49 -12.76 -0.41 -1.21
CA ASP A 49 -11.80 0.15 -2.15
C ASP A 49 -10.37 0.09 -1.59
N ILE A 50 -9.37 0.11 -2.48
CA ILE A 50 -7.95 0.24 -2.12
C ILE A 50 -7.37 1.48 -2.81
N LEU A 51 -6.69 2.33 -2.05
CA LEU A 51 -5.88 3.44 -2.57
C LEU A 51 -4.41 3.17 -2.26
N ILE A 52 -3.62 2.89 -3.29
CA ILE A 52 -2.17 2.67 -3.18
C ILE A 52 -1.45 4.01 -3.43
N ILE A 53 -0.57 4.41 -2.53
CA ILE A 53 0.18 5.67 -2.59
C ILE A 53 1.68 5.37 -2.55
N PRO A 54 2.47 5.83 -3.53
CA PRO A 54 3.91 5.69 -3.49
C PRO A 54 4.47 6.64 -2.42
N GLN A 55 5.12 6.09 -1.39
CA GLN A 55 5.57 6.83 -0.21
C GLN A 55 7.01 6.44 0.16
N ALA A 56 7.97 6.80 -0.70
CA ALA A 56 9.39 6.50 -0.52
C ALA A 56 9.97 7.04 0.80
N SER A 57 9.32 8.02 1.43
CA SER A 57 9.77 8.58 2.70
C SER A 57 9.67 7.59 3.88
N LEU A 58 8.91 6.49 3.76
CA LEU A 58 8.83 5.47 4.81
C LEU A 58 10.17 4.78 5.06
N GLY A 59 11.05 4.69 4.05
CA GLY A 59 12.41 4.15 4.22
C GLY A 59 13.39 5.11 4.90
N GLY A 60 12.92 6.29 5.31
CA GLY A 60 13.75 7.30 5.94
C GLY A 60 14.29 6.86 7.30
N ARG A 61 15.58 7.07 7.52
CA ARG A 61 16.24 6.91 8.82
C ARG A 61 16.73 8.26 9.35
N LEU A 62 16.48 8.54 10.62
CA LEU A 62 16.95 9.76 11.26
C LEU A 62 18.47 9.70 11.48
N ARG A 63 19.18 10.74 11.02
CA ARG A 63 20.61 10.96 11.32
C ARG A 63 20.83 12.39 11.75
N GLY A 64 21.09 12.58 13.05
CA GLY A 64 21.15 13.91 13.65
C GLY A 64 19.79 14.60 13.52
N LYS A 65 19.73 15.70 12.76
CA LYS A 65 18.51 16.50 12.51
C LYS A 65 17.92 16.29 11.10
N SER A 66 18.43 15.33 10.33
CA SER A 66 18.04 15.10 8.93
C SER A 66 17.63 13.65 8.69
N MET A 67 16.76 13.43 7.71
CA MET A 67 16.39 12.09 7.25
C MET A 67 17.32 11.62 6.13
N GLN A 68 17.72 10.34 6.14
CA GLN A 68 18.49 9.69 5.09
C GLN A 68 17.70 8.55 4.47
N TYR A 69 17.88 8.34 3.16
CA TYR A 69 17.10 7.38 2.36
C TYR A 69 17.99 6.39 1.61
N HIS A 70 19.18 6.10 2.13
CA HIS A 70 20.16 5.20 1.50
C HIS A 70 19.64 3.78 1.30
N MET A 71 18.64 3.37 2.08
CA MET A 71 18.02 2.05 1.99
C MET A 71 16.90 1.98 0.97
N ASN A 72 16.54 3.06 0.27
CA ASN A 72 15.50 3.01 -0.75
C ASN A 72 16.05 2.40 -2.04
N VAL A 73 15.21 1.68 -2.78
CA VAL A 73 15.55 1.31 -4.17
C VAL A 73 15.78 2.55 -5.03
N ASP A 74 16.53 2.39 -6.11
CA ASP A 74 16.69 3.44 -7.10
C ASP A 74 15.35 3.81 -7.77
N LYS A 75 15.30 4.99 -8.40
CA LYS A 75 14.08 5.55 -8.96
C LYS A 75 13.48 4.70 -10.09
N VAL A 76 14.32 4.07 -10.91
CA VAL A 76 13.88 3.29 -12.08
C VAL A 76 13.29 1.97 -11.60
N LEU A 77 14.01 1.24 -10.76
CA LEU A 77 13.52 0.00 -10.17
C LEU A 77 12.28 0.24 -9.31
N GLY A 78 12.29 1.28 -8.46
CA GLY A 78 11.15 1.61 -7.61
C GLY A 78 9.88 1.94 -8.39
N LYS A 79 10.01 2.63 -9.54
CA LYS A 79 8.86 2.86 -10.45
C LYS A 79 8.34 1.55 -11.03
N ALA A 80 9.23 0.68 -11.49
CA ALA A 80 8.85 -0.61 -12.08
C ALA A 80 8.15 -1.52 -11.06
N LEU A 81 8.71 -1.66 -9.85
CA LEU A 81 8.10 -2.43 -8.76
C LEU A 81 6.75 -1.85 -8.34
N TYR A 82 6.64 -0.52 -8.22
CA TYR A 82 5.37 0.13 -7.88
C TYR A 82 4.29 -0.12 -8.94
N GLN A 83 4.62 0.03 -10.22
CA GLN A 83 3.68 -0.23 -11.31
C GLN A 83 3.22 -1.69 -11.32
N LYS A 84 4.17 -2.63 -11.13
CA LYS A 84 3.87 -4.06 -11.05
C LYS A 84 2.99 -4.38 -9.84
N PHE A 85 3.29 -3.79 -8.68
CA PHE A 85 2.48 -3.94 -7.47
C PHE A 85 1.05 -3.42 -7.67
N CYS A 86 0.88 -2.24 -8.24
CA CYS A 86 -0.45 -1.69 -8.55
C CYS A 86 -1.25 -2.62 -9.47
N GLN A 87 -0.61 -3.19 -10.48
CA GLN A 87 -1.24 -4.12 -11.40
C GLN A 87 -1.59 -5.46 -10.71
N SER A 88 -0.67 -6.02 -9.93
CA SER A 88 -0.89 -7.27 -9.19
C SER A 88 -2.04 -7.15 -8.19
N VAL A 89 -2.16 -6.01 -7.48
CA VAL A 89 -3.28 -5.77 -6.56
C VAL A 89 -4.59 -5.62 -7.33
N ARG A 90 -4.62 -4.88 -8.45
CA ARG A 90 -5.83 -4.77 -9.29
C ARG A 90 -6.35 -6.14 -9.69
N THR A 91 -5.50 -6.95 -10.32
CA THR A 91 -5.89 -8.30 -10.79
C THR A 91 -6.35 -9.17 -9.62
N ALA A 92 -5.62 -9.18 -8.51
CA ALA A 92 -5.99 -9.99 -7.34
C ALA A 92 -7.32 -9.55 -6.70
N VAL A 93 -7.66 -8.25 -6.73
CA VAL A 93 -8.94 -7.74 -6.22
C VAL A 93 -10.08 -8.04 -7.18
N GLU A 94 -9.90 -7.82 -8.49
CA GLU A 94 -10.91 -8.10 -9.53
C GLU A 94 -11.39 -9.56 -9.52
N GLU A 95 -10.53 -10.50 -9.11
CA GLU A 95 -10.87 -11.93 -9.00
C GLU A 95 -11.81 -12.27 -7.82
N VAL A 96 -11.79 -11.48 -6.74
CA VAL A 96 -12.42 -11.88 -5.45
C VAL A 96 -13.30 -10.80 -4.81
N SER A 97 -13.30 -9.58 -5.36
CA SER A 97 -13.98 -8.43 -4.76
C SER A 97 -14.46 -7.42 -5.82
N SER A 98 -15.55 -6.71 -5.50
CA SER A 98 -16.07 -5.58 -6.28
C SER A 98 -15.45 -4.23 -5.89
N GLY A 99 -14.50 -4.21 -4.95
CA GLY A 99 -13.79 -3.00 -4.52
C GLY A 99 -12.91 -2.42 -5.63
N ASN A 100 -12.81 -1.08 -5.71
CA ASN A 100 -12.00 -0.43 -6.72
C ASN A 100 -10.56 -0.22 -6.24
N VAL A 101 -9.58 -0.44 -7.12
CA VAL A 101 -8.17 -0.15 -6.82
C VAL A 101 -7.70 1.10 -7.55
N LYS A 102 -7.44 2.17 -6.78
CA LYS A 102 -6.84 3.43 -7.27
C LYS A 102 -5.37 3.51 -6.85
N CYS A 103 -4.57 4.16 -7.68
CA CYS A 103 -3.14 4.28 -7.43
C CYS A 103 -2.66 5.70 -7.69
N GLY A 104 -1.84 6.24 -6.80
CA GLY A 104 -1.15 7.51 -6.97
C GLY A 104 -0.14 7.45 -8.13
N VAL A 105 0.19 8.62 -8.68
CA VAL A 105 1.18 8.73 -9.76
C VAL A 105 2.58 8.74 -9.17
N TYR A 106 3.41 7.75 -9.53
CA TYR A 106 4.78 7.63 -9.04
C TYR A 106 5.62 8.85 -9.42
N GLY A 107 6.31 9.44 -8.44
CA GLY A 107 7.13 10.64 -8.62
C GLY A 107 6.35 11.96 -8.66
N ALA A 108 5.02 11.94 -8.61
CA ALA A 108 4.21 13.14 -8.41
C ALA A 108 4.06 13.47 -6.92
N ARG A 109 3.63 14.70 -6.62
CA ARG A 109 3.27 15.10 -5.25
C ARG A 109 1.95 14.40 -4.85
N GLN A 110 1.97 13.66 -3.75
CA GLN A 110 0.79 12.98 -3.23
C GLN A 110 -0.01 13.93 -2.32
N ILE A 111 -0.90 14.73 -2.91
CA ILE A 111 -1.85 15.55 -2.13
C ILE A 111 -3.02 14.64 -1.75
N LEU A 112 -3.23 14.46 -0.44
CA LEU A 112 -4.20 13.50 0.09
C LEU A 112 -5.10 14.16 1.14
N SER A 113 -6.40 13.87 1.06
CA SER A 113 -7.37 14.13 2.12
C SER A 113 -8.01 12.81 2.54
N THR A 114 -8.16 12.59 3.84
CA THR A 114 -8.71 11.36 4.42
C THR A 114 -9.77 11.70 5.44
N ASP A 115 -10.88 10.99 5.39
CA ASP A 115 -11.91 10.98 6.42
C ASP A 115 -11.96 9.56 7.01
N THR A 116 -11.68 9.43 8.31
CA THR A 116 -11.52 8.13 8.97
C THR A 116 -12.25 8.10 10.29
N ASN A 117 -13.00 7.03 10.55
CA ASN A 117 -13.59 6.76 11.86
C ASN A 117 -12.59 6.07 12.79
N GLY A 118 -11.51 6.77 13.14
CA GLY A 118 -10.38 6.23 13.89
C GLY A 118 -9.42 5.46 12.98
N PRO A 119 -8.28 6.06 12.57
CA PRO A 119 -7.34 5.37 11.70
C PRO A 119 -6.73 4.17 12.45
N PHE A 120 -6.93 2.97 11.92
CA PHE A 120 -6.35 1.75 12.46
C PHE A 120 -5.03 1.42 11.75
N THR A 121 -4.06 2.33 11.89
CA THR A 121 -2.79 2.31 11.13
C THR A 121 -1.89 1.16 11.57
N HIS A 122 -1.34 0.43 10.59
CA HIS A 122 -0.39 -0.66 10.78
C HIS A 122 0.80 -0.49 9.84
N ILE A 123 1.95 -1.03 10.25
CA ILE A 123 3.17 -1.11 9.43
C ILE A 123 3.47 -2.60 9.23
N ILE A 124 3.74 -3.00 8.00
CA ILE A 124 4.08 -4.37 7.62
C ILE A 124 5.35 -4.32 6.78
N ASP A 125 6.39 -4.99 7.27
CA ASP A 125 7.66 -5.17 6.56
C ASP A 125 7.71 -6.59 5.96
N VAL A 126 8.26 -6.71 4.76
CA VAL A 126 8.23 -7.94 3.92
C VAL A 126 9.59 -8.23 3.31
#